data_AF-A0A3C1D7S1-F1
#
_entry.id   AF-A0A3C1D7S1-F1
#
_cell.length_a   1.000
_cell.length_b   1.000
_cell.length_c   1.000
_cell.angle_alpha   90.00
_cell.angle_beta   90.00
_cell.angle_gamma   90.00
#
_symmetry.space_group_name_H-M   'P 1'
#
loop_
_entity.id
_entity.type
_entity.pdbx_description
1 polymer ?
#
loop_
_entity_poly.entity_id
_entity_poly.type
_entity_poly.pdbx_seq_one_letter_code
_entity_poly.pdbx_strand_id
1 'polypeptide(L)' 'AIRFTPAGGEVVVSTDVLGDSRPVVEIRDTGVGMTETERGRAFERFYRSDYARDNAIPGAGVGLSIAKKLADQAGIGV' A
#
# COMPACT_ATOMS: atom_id res chain seq x y z
N ALA A 1 -1.84 -5.32 -1.68
CA ALA A 1 -2.83 -5.79 -2.66
C ALA A 1 -2.33 -7.04 -3.38
N ILE A 2 -2.47 -7.18 -4.71
CA ILE A 2 -2.47 -8.48 -5.44
C ILE A 2 -1.45 -9.53 -4.98
N ARG A 3 -0.16 -9.18 -4.86
CA ARG A 3 0.90 -10.15 -4.47
C ARG A 3 0.81 -10.65 -3.02
N PHE A 4 0.05 -9.94 -2.18
CA PHE A 4 -0.08 -10.17 -0.75
C PHE A 4 -1.48 -10.69 -0.38
N THR A 5 -2.35 -10.87 -1.37
CA THR A 5 -3.71 -11.37 -1.21
C THR A 5 -3.77 -12.81 -1.74
N PRO A 6 -4.01 -13.82 -0.87
CA PRO A 6 -4.10 -15.21 -1.30
C PRO A 6 -5.27 -15.48 -2.26
N ALA A 7 -5.26 -16.66 -2.88
CA ALA A 7 -6.36 -17.12 -3.72
C ALA A 7 -7.69 -17.11 -2.94
N GLY A 8 -8.76 -16.60 -3.58
CA GLY A 8 -10.06 -16.41 -2.94
C GLY A 8 -10.19 -15.13 -2.11
N GLY A 9 -9.12 -14.35 -1.95
CA GLY A 9 -9.18 -13.01 -1.37
C GLY A 9 -9.62 -11.94 -2.37
N GLU A 10 -9.85 -10.74 -1.86
CA GLU A 10 -10.36 -9.60 -2.63
C GLU A 10 -9.38 -8.42 -2.59
N VAL A 11 -9.31 -7.69 -3.71
CA VAL A 11 -8.70 -6.36 -3.81
C VAL A 11 -9.76 -5.43 -4.37
N VAL A 12 -10.15 -4.42 -3.59
CA VAL A 12 -11.14 -3.41 -3.95
C VAL A 12 -10.44 -2.09 -4.19
N VAL A 13 -10.79 -1.44 -5.30
CA VAL A 13 -10.42 -0.05 -5.58
C VAL A 13 -11.72 0.75 -5.63
N SER A 14 -11.81 1.75 -4.77
CA SER A 14 -12.98 2.62 -4.64
C SER A 14 -12.55 4.09 -4.69
N THR A 15 -13.51 4.94 -5.03
CA THR A 15 -13.35 6.39 -4.96
C THR A 15 -14.48 6.95 -4.12
N ASP A 16 -14.17 7.94 -3.31
CA ASP A 16 -15.17 8.63 -2.50
C ASP A 16 -14.83 10.13 -2.39
N VAL A 17 -15.70 10.90 -1.75
CA VAL A 17 -15.48 12.31 -1.43
C VAL A 17 -15.69 12.47 0.07
N LEU A 18 -14.64 12.88 0.79
CA LEU A 18 -14.72 13.17 2.21
C LEU A 18 -15.59 14.40 2.48
N GLY A 19 -16.04 14.57 3.74
CA GLY A 19 -16.98 15.62 4.13
C GLY A 19 -16.52 17.07 3.86
N ASP A 20 -15.23 17.29 3.63
CA ASP A 20 -14.65 18.57 3.21
C ASP A 20 -14.44 18.67 1.69
N SER A 21 -15.18 17.88 0.92
CA SER A 21 -15.10 17.80 -0.54
C SER A 21 -13.76 17.29 -1.09
N ARG A 22 -12.91 16.68 -0.26
CA ARG A 22 -11.67 16.08 -0.74
C ARG A 22 -11.95 14.74 -1.45
N PRO A 23 -11.59 14.59 -2.73
CA PRO A 23 -11.67 13.30 -3.39
C PRO A 23 -10.64 12.35 -2.80
N VAL A 24 -11.02 11.08 -2.61
CA VAL A 24 -10.15 10.02 -2.14
C VAL A 24 -10.21 8.81 -3.06
N VAL A 25 -9.08 8.13 -3.19
CA VAL A 25 -8.98 6.81 -3.80
C VAL A 25 -8.56 5.87 -2.69
N GLU A 26 -9.36 4.83 -2.45
CA GLU A 26 -9.06 3.80 -1.47
C GLU A 26 -8.69 2.49 -2.19
N ILE A 27 -7.62 1.86 -1.72
CA ILE A 27 -7.22 0.51 -2.12
C ILE A 27 -7.29 -0.36 -0.87
N ARG A 28 -8.23 -1.29 -0.85
CA ARG A 28 -8.41 -2.25 0.25
C ARG A 28 -8.14 -3.65 -0.25
N ASP A 29 -7.48 -4.47 0.57
CA ASP A 29 -7.32 -5.89 0.27
C ASP A 29 -7.55 -6.76 1.51
N THR A 30 -7.90 -8.03 1.29
CA THR A 30 -8.07 -9.04 2.35
C THR A 30 -6.84 -9.93 2.49
N GLY A 31 -5.66 -9.39 2.19
CA GLY A 31 -4.40 -10.12 2.27
C GLY A 31 -3.92 -10.31 3.70
N VAL A 32 -2.65 -10.67 3.82
CA VAL A 32 -2.03 -10.98 5.13
C VAL A 32 -1.93 -9.78 6.07
N GLY A 33 -2.24 -8.57 5.58
CA GLY A 33 -2.21 -7.34 6.36
C GLY A 33 -0.79 -6.83 6.64
N MET A 34 -0.72 -5.85 7.54
CA MET A 34 0.50 -5.25 8.05
C MET A 34 0.33 -4.96 9.54
N THR A 35 1.37 -5.19 10.32
CA THR A 35 1.51 -4.68 11.69
C THR A 35 1.65 -3.16 11.69
N GLU A 36 1.45 -2.52 12.84
CA GLU A 36 1.60 -1.06 12.97
C GLU A 36 3.00 -0.58 12.59
N THR A 37 4.03 -1.32 12.99
CA THR A 37 5.42 -1.02 12.64
C THR A 37 5.66 -1.15 11.14
N GLU A 38 5.11 -2.19 10.50
CA GLU A 38 5.20 -2.34 9.04
C GLU A 38 4.49 -1.20 8.31
N ARG A 39 3.30 -0.79 8.79
CA ARG A 39 2.57 0.36 8.23
C ARG A 39 3.39 1.64 8.26
N GLY A 40 4.02 1.95 9.40
CA GLY A 40 4.86 3.15 9.55
C GLY A 40 6.08 3.16 8.61
N ARG A 41 6.56 1.98 8.21
CA ARG A 41 7.75 1.83 7.36
C ARG A 41 7.42 1.51 5.90
N ALA A 42 6.15 1.27 5.55
CA ALA A 42 5.74 0.81 4.23
C ALA A 42 6.17 1.75 3.09
N PHE A 43 6.33 3.04 3.38
CA PHE A 43 6.78 4.07 2.43
C PHE A 43 8.31 4.30 2.42
N GLU A 44 9.07 3.63 3.29
CA GLU A 44 10.53 3.68 3.25
C GLU A 44 11.07 2.99 1.99
N ARG A 45 12.06 3.61 1.37
CA ARG A 45 12.71 3.03 0.18
C ARG A 45 13.48 1.77 0.57
N PHE A 46 13.32 0.72 -0.22
CA PHE A 46 13.90 -0.62 -0.01
C PHE A 46 13.35 -1.40 1.19
N TYR A 47 12.36 -0.85 1.90
CA TYR A 47 11.71 -1.59 2.97
C TYR A 47 10.91 -2.77 2.42
N ARG A 48 11.03 -3.89 3.11
CA ARG A 48 10.31 -5.14 2.87
C ARG A 48 10.07 -5.80 4.22
N SER A 49 8.80 -6.13 4.51
CA SER A 49 8.42 -6.89 5.69
C SER A 49 9.07 -8.27 5.73
N ASP A 50 9.15 -8.85 6.92
CA ASP A 50 9.69 -10.21 7.10
C ASP A 50 8.84 -11.22 6.34
N TYR A 51 7.50 -11.09 6.38
CA TYR A 51 6.59 -11.89 5.56
C TYR A 51 6.98 -11.89 4.07
N ALA A 52 7.28 -10.70 3.50
CA ALA A 52 7.65 -10.59 2.10
C ALA A 52 9.02 -11.23 1.79
N ARG A 53 9.95 -11.24 2.75
CA ARG A 53 11.28 -11.84 2.62
C ARG A 53 11.20 -13.36 2.74
N ASP A 54 10.53 -13.84 3.78
CA ASP A 54 10.41 -15.27 4.11
C ASP A 54 9.64 -16.04 3.04
N ASN A 55 8.62 -15.40 2.43
CA ASN A 55 7.86 -15.98 1.33
C ASN A 55 8.46 -15.67 -0.05
N ALA A 56 9.69 -15.15 -0.12
CA ALA A 56 10.41 -14.81 -1.35
C ALA A 56 9.57 -14.00 -2.36
N ILE A 57 8.66 -13.14 -1.89
CA ILE A 57 7.76 -12.36 -2.75
C ILE A 57 8.62 -11.41 -3.59
N PRO A 58 8.56 -11.45 -4.94
CA PRO A 58 9.45 -10.64 -5.75
C PRO A 58 9.17 -9.14 -5.58
N GLY A 59 10.22 -8.34 -5.47
CA GLY A 59 10.15 -6.88 -5.38
C GLY A 59 11.35 -6.27 -4.65
N ALA A 60 11.76 -5.07 -5.07
CA ALA A 60 12.87 -4.34 -4.45
C ALA A 60 12.46 -3.43 -3.28
N GLY A 61 11.17 -3.37 -2.93
CA GLY A 61 10.68 -2.47 -1.87
C GLY A 61 10.68 -0.99 -2.24
N VAL A 62 10.50 -0.65 -3.53
CA VAL A 62 10.55 0.74 -4.00
C VAL A 62 9.19 1.33 -4.40
N GLY A 63 8.17 0.48 -4.60
CA GLY A 63 6.88 0.89 -5.17
C GLY A 63 6.17 1.99 -4.38
N LEU A 64 5.89 1.74 -3.09
CA LEU A 64 5.20 2.71 -2.24
C LEU A 64 6.00 4.00 -2.02
N SER A 65 7.33 3.90 -1.91
CA SER A 65 8.19 5.09 -1.79
C SER A 65 8.10 6.01 -3.03
N ILE A 66 7.97 5.42 -4.23
CA ILE A 66 7.78 6.17 -5.48
C ILE A 66 6.36 6.75 -5.52
N ALA A 67 5.34 5.94 -5.19
CA ALA A 67 3.95 6.39 -5.16
C ALA A 67 3.75 7.59 -4.23
N LYS A 68 4.30 7.52 -3.00
CA LYS A 68 4.28 8.64 -2.06
C LYS A 68 4.98 9.87 -2.63
N LYS A 69 6.16 9.72 -3.22
CA LYS A 69 6.87 10.86 -3.83
C LYS A 69 6.04 11.54 -4.94
N LEU A 70 5.39 10.75 -5.79
CA LEU A 70 4.54 11.27 -6.86
C LEU A 70 3.28 11.95 -6.30
N ALA A 71 2.67 11.36 -5.27
CA ALA A 71 1.52 11.95 -4.58
C ALA A 71 1.90 13.29 -3.93
N ASP A 72 3.00 13.32 -3.16
CA ASP A 72 3.52 14.54 -2.53
C ASP A 72 3.79 15.63 -3.58
N GLN A 73 4.39 15.28 -4.73
CA GLN A 73 4.64 16.22 -5.85
C GLN A 73 3.35 16.75 -6.49
N ALA A 74 2.28 15.96 -6.47
CA ALA A 74 0.95 16.36 -6.95
C ALA A 74 0.11 17.07 -5.87
N GLY A 75 0.64 17.25 -4.64
CA GLY A 75 -0.11 17.80 -3.52
C GLY A 75 -1.17 16.85 -2.95
N ILE A 76 -1.04 15.55 -3.20
CA ILE A 76 -1.95 14.50 -2.75
C ILE A 76 -1.33 13.81 -1.53
N GLY A 77 -2.11 13.68 -0.45
CA GLY A 77 -1.71 12.87 0.70
C GLY A 77 -1.97 11.38 0.47
N VAL A 78 -1.09 10.53 1.01
CA VAL A 78 -1.24 9.07 1.06
C VAL A 78 -1.04 8.56 2.47
#